data_AF-A0A821SLL4-F1
#
_entry.id   AF-A0A821SLL4-F1
#
_cell.length_a   1.000
_cell.length_b   1.000
_cell.length_c   1.000
_cell.angle_alpha   90.00
_cell.angle_beta   90.00
_cell.angle_gamma   90.00
#
_symmetry.space_group_name_H-M   'P 1'
#
loop_
_entity.id
_entity.type
_entity.pdbx_description
1 polymer ?
#
loop_
_entity_poly.entity_id
_entity_poly.type
_entity_poly.pdbx_seq_one_letter_code
_entity_poly.pdbx_strand_id
1 'polypeptide(L)' 'MPLIRRATHQINNNPPSSDCVVYRGINLTDDHKKPFKVGAVFQFPGFVSTSKCKEKAMGFGNTLLTIRIYFGCLH' A
#
# COMPACT_ATOMS: atom_id res chain seq x y z
N MET A 1 -24.60 4.70 -13.30
CA MET A 1 -23.48 4.22 -12.44
C MET A 1 -22.51 5.38 -12.26
N PRO A 2 -22.18 5.81 -11.03
CA PRO A 2 -21.22 6.89 -10.87
C PRO A 2 -19.83 6.36 -11.19
N LEU A 3 -19.19 6.95 -12.21
CA LEU A 3 -17.78 6.73 -12.55
C LEU A 3 -16.93 7.21 -11.38
N ILE A 4 -16.53 6.28 -10.50
CA ILE A 4 -15.49 6.55 -9.52
C ILE A 4 -14.21 6.83 -10.33
N ARG A 5 -13.90 8.12 -10.54
CA ARG A 5 -12.58 8.58 -11.00
C ARG A 5 -11.57 8.30 -9.88
N ARG A 6 -11.24 7.03 -9.64
CA ARG A 6 -10.09 6.65 -8.81
C ARG A 6 -8.86 7.08 -9.59
N ALA A 7 -8.28 8.21 -9.21
CA ALA A 7 -6.95 8.59 -9.68
C ALA A 7 -5.96 7.50 -9.21
N THR A 8 -5.72 6.51 -10.06
CA THR A 8 -4.65 5.54 -9.89
C THR A 8 -3.35 6.29 -10.13
N HIS A 9 -2.73 6.77 -9.05
CA HIS A 9 -1.39 7.33 -9.14
C HIS A 9 -0.41 6.17 -9.40
N GLN A 10 -0.05 5.97 -10.66
CA GLN A 10 0.92 4.96 -11.05
C GLN A 10 2.33 5.48 -10.80
N ILE A 11 2.99 4.87 -9.81
CA ILE A 11 4.31 5.29 -9.33
C ILE A 11 5.35 5.31 -10.47
N ASN A 12 5.24 4.40 -11.45
CA ASN A 12 6.18 4.33 -12.58
C ASN A 12 6.19 5.57 -13.47
N ASN A 13 5.06 6.27 -13.58
CA ASN A 13 4.95 7.44 -14.47
C ASN A 13 5.10 8.77 -13.72
N ASN A 14 4.89 8.75 -12.40
CA ASN A 14 5.03 9.90 -11.52
C ASN A 14 5.66 9.41 -10.21
N PRO A 15 6.98 9.20 -10.15
CA PRO A 15 7.62 8.83 -8.90
C PRO A 15 7.48 9.97 -7.88
N PRO A 16 7.28 9.68 -6.58
CA PRO A 16 7.30 10.70 -5.55
C PRO A 16 8.66 11.41 -5.54
N SER A 17 8.67 12.73 -5.37
CA SER A 17 9.90 13.55 -5.36
C SER A 17 10.77 13.37 -4.12
N SER A 18 10.30 12.61 -3.12
CA SER A 18 10.98 12.32 -1.87
C SER A 18 10.48 11.00 -1.30
N ASP A 19 11.19 10.46 -0.32
CA ASP A 19 10.69 9.34 0.48
C ASP A 19 9.31 9.68 1.05
N CYS A 20 8.42 8.70 1.05
CA CYS A 20 7.07 8.88 1.58
C CYS A 20 6.53 7.63 2.25
N VAL A 21 5.58 7.85 3.15
CA VAL A 21 4.87 6.78 3.86
C VAL A 21 3.43 6.76 3.38
N VAL A 22 2.96 5.57 3.00
CA VAL A 22 1.56 5.30 2.68
C VAL A 22 1.06 4.13 3.51
N TYR A 23 -0.24 4.10 3.71
CA TYR A 23 -0.93 3.13 4.56
C TYR A 23 -1.91 2.32 3.72
N ARG A 24 -2.06 1.05 4.06
CA ARG A 24 -3.07 0.17 3.48
C ARG A 24 -3.66 -0.70 4.57
N GLY A 25 -4.97 -0.59 4.73
CA GLY A 25 -5.71 -1.60 5.45
C GLY A 25 -5.94 -2.84 4.58
N ILE A 26 -5.82 -4.03 5.17
CA ILE A 26 -6.06 -5.31 4.52
C ILE A 26 -6.64 -6.31 5.53
N ASN A 27 -7.46 -7.25 5.06
CA ASN A 27 -7.88 -8.39 5.85
C ASN A 27 -6.87 -9.53 5.71
N LEU A 28 -6.19 -9.87 6.79
CA LEU A 28 -5.32 -11.03 6.88
C LEU A 28 -5.91 -12.05 7.84
N THR A 29 -5.94 -13.31 7.41
CA THR A 29 -6.20 -14.45 8.30
C THR A 29 -4.91 -14.78 9.06
N ASP A 30 -5.00 -15.61 10.09
CA ASP A 30 -3.81 -16.00 10.84
C ASP A 30 -2.80 -16.77 9.99
N ASP A 31 -3.26 -17.52 8.99
CA ASP A 31 -2.40 -18.15 7.98
C ASP A 31 -1.67 -17.12 7.13
N HIS A 32 -2.32 -16.02 6.74
CA HIS A 32 -1.67 -14.93 6.01
C HIS A 32 -0.64 -14.18 6.87
N LYS A 33 -0.77 -14.19 8.21
CA LYS A 33 0.18 -13.51 9.12
C LYS A 33 1.46 -14.31 9.35
N LYS A 34 1.42 -15.64 9.27
CA LYS A 34 2.60 -16.53 9.44
C LYS A 34 3.83 -16.13 8.59
N PRO A 35 3.70 -15.71 7.31
CA PRO A 35 4.83 -15.27 6.50
C PRO A 35 5.33 -13.85 6.80
N PHE A 36 4.68 -13.04 7.67
CA PHE A 36 5.14 -11.68 8.04
C PHE A 36 6.33 -11.74 9.01
N LYS A 37 7.45 -12.25 8.51
CA LYS A 37 8.75 -12.21 9.17
C LYS A 37 9.56 -11.02 8.64
N VAL A 38 10.44 -10.49 9.47
CA VAL A 38 11.40 -9.46 9.04
C VAL A 38 12.19 -9.98 7.83
N GLY A 39 12.24 -9.22 6.75
CA GLY A 39 12.91 -9.59 5.50
C GLY A 39 12.04 -10.34 4.48
N ALA A 40 10.80 -10.70 4.81
CA ALA A 40 9.88 -11.29 3.84
C ALA A 40 9.43 -10.25 2.79
N VAL A 41 9.43 -10.66 1.52
CA VAL A 41 8.93 -9.84 0.40
C VAL A 41 7.49 -10.20 0.12
N PHE A 42 6.60 -9.20 0.16
CA PHE A 42 5.20 -9.36 -0.17
C PHE A 42 4.91 -8.80 -1.55
N GLN A 43 4.46 -9.65 -2.45
CA GLN A 43 4.00 -9.24 -3.77
C GLN A 43 2.48 -9.30 -3.82
N PHE A 44 1.88 -8.18 -4.21
CA PHE A 44 0.45 -8.13 -4.50
C PHE A 44 0.29 -8.13 -6.03
N PRO A 45 -0.51 -9.02 -6.61
CA PRO A 45 -0.75 -8.99 -8.04
C PRO A 45 -1.53 -7.72 -8.42
N GLY A 46 -1.02 -6.99 -9.42
CA GLY A 46 -1.68 -5.80 -9.97
C GLY A 46 -1.54 -4.53 -9.12
N PHE A 47 -2.49 -3.60 -9.30
CA PHE A 47 -2.46 -2.31 -8.63
C PHE A 47 -2.94 -2.38 -7.18
N VAL A 48 -2.18 -1.74 -6.29
CA VAL A 48 -2.48 -1.68 -4.86
C VAL A 48 -2.97 -0.29 -4.48
N SER A 49 -4.19 -0.20 -3.97
CA SER A 49 -4.71 1.05 -3.38
C SER A 49 -4.09 1.31 -2.02
N THR A 50 -3.59 2.53 -1.82
CA THR A 50 -3.01 3.01 -0.56
C THR A 50 -3.54 4.40 -0.21
N SER A 51 -3.30 4.87 1.00
CA SER A 51 -3.73 6.17 1.51
C SER A 51 -2.57 6.86 2.22
N LYS A 52 -2.41 8.18 2.06
CA LYS A 52 -1.47 8.97 2.88
C LYS A 52 -2.01 9.21 4.30
N CYS A 53 -3.33 9.10 4.50
CA CYS A 53 -3.96 9.24 5.80
C CYS A 53 -4.11 7.86 6.46
N LYS A 54 -3.54 7.73 7.68
CA LYS A 54 -3.55 6.51 8.49
C LYS A 54 -4.96 6.12 8.93
N GLU A 55 -5.72 7.06 9.49
CA GLU A 55 -7.08 6.83 10.00
C GLU A 55 -8.01 6.31 8.89
N LYS A 56 -7.92 6.91 7.71
CA LYS A 56 -8.66 6.45 6.53
C LYS A 56 -8.31 5.01 6.16
N ALA A 57 -7.03 4.62 6.25
CA ALA A 57 -6.59 3.26 5.93
C ALA A 57 -7.01 2.23 6.99
N MET A 58 -7.06 2.63 8.27
CA MET A 58 -7.52 1.78 9.37
C MET A 58 -8.97 1.32 9.23
N GLY A 59 -9.81 2.10 8.54
CA GLY A 59 -11.18 1.70 8.24
C GLY A 59 -11.31 0.52 7.26
N PHE A 60 -10.22 0.08 6.63
CA PHE A 60 -10.24 -0.98 5.63
C PHE A 60 -9.59 -2.28 6.13
N GLY A 61 -10.35 -3.11 6.82
CA GLY A 61 -9.91 -4.45 7.20
C GLY A 61 -9.22 -4.55 8.57
N ASN A 62 -8.70 -5.73 8.90
CA ASN A 62 -8.25 -6.07 10.26
C ASN A 62 -6.76 -5.83 10.54
N THR A 63 -5.96 -5.54 9.51
CA THR A 63 -4.52 -5.32 9.62
C THR A 63 -4.11 -4.06 8.86
N LEU A 64 -3.29 -3.22 9.48
CA LEU A 64 -2.76 -2.01 8.87
C LEU A 64 -1.31 -2.22 8.44
N LEU A 65 -1.05 -2.11 7.14
CA LEU A 65 0.30 -2.08 6.57
C LEU A 65 0.79 -0.65 6.47
N THR A 66 2.01 -0.42 6.96
CA THR A 66 2.76 0.82 6.75
C THR A 66 3.81 0.56 5.68
N ILE A 67 3.71 1.26 4.56
CA ILE A 67 4.56 1.07 3.39
C ILE A 67 5.44 2.32 3.26
N ARG A 68 6.76 2.12 3.32
CA ARG A 68 7.75 3.16 3.03
C ARG A 68 8.16 3.04 1.56
N ILE A 69 7.91 4.09 0.80
CA ILE A 69 8.34 4.20 -0.60
C ILE A 69 9.61 5.06 -0.58
N TYR A 70 10.74 4.43 -0.87
CA TYR A 70 12.02 5.10 -1.00
C TYR A 70 12.19 5.61 -2.43
N PHE A 71 12.56 6.88 -2.58
CA PHE A 71 12.73 7.51 -3.89
C PHE A 71 13.76 6.79 -4.75
N GLY A 72 14.90 6.39 -4.16
CA GLY A 72 15.97 5.67 -4.85
C GLY A 72 15.61 4.26 -5.33
N CYS A 73 14.43 3.73 -5.01
CA CYS A 73 13.96 2.42 -5.50
C CYS A 73 13.14 2.51 -6.79
N LEU A 74 12.96 3.71 -7.35
CA LEU A 74 12.09 3.97 -8.50
C LEU A 74 12.83 4.43 -9.76
N HIS A 75 14.17 4.43 -9.72
CA HIS A 75 15.06 4.77 -10.82
C HIS A 75 15.76 3.53 -11.37
#